data_AF-A0A1C3N3M2-F1
#
_entry.id   AF-A0A1C3N3M2-F1
#
_cell.length_a   1.000
_cell.length_b   1.000
_cell.length_c   1.000
_cell.angle_alpha   90.00
_cell.angle_beta   90.00
_cell.angle_gamma   90.00
#
_symmetry.space_group_name_H-M   'P 1'
#
loop_
_entity.id
_entity.type
_entity.pdbx_description
1 polymer ?
#
loop_
_entity_poly.entity_id
_entity_poly.type
_entity_poly.pdbx_seq_one_letter_code
_entity_poly.pdbx_strand_id
1 'polypeptide(L)'
;MAPVRTGGRTATALLTVLLAVTGCGPVADRTSTDLRAGYDSLDGPLAVWPPRGDLAADAAVTAAVSEAVRAWRSPVDDRVHLPSSGILFAGEVDGSPLALVAADVPGEGASWLLQLTGEDGRYRVARASDYTSPGYLVYSDVLPVQTTAGRRYLTSARVERLLGPDGRALSVRDGLTAPVDVPPCRAVPVTATLRATESLPRGRAADRLLDLGTDTSDPRYPLVRDETGSGRRALSGLDTCVLSGERGPFGSIARRVGDRDAPESVPDSWPLAKVAARSLGEVALGGGEPAELEQLTWESPSGTMTAVVYRPAGGGAPVFSPADRANPLQAYRLPVPGQPLVVLSWRASRDSSLSVPPDTPVLVERPGLAVVPEPERPRTFSVAVTDKTHYRSVGGR
;
A
#
# COMPACT_ATOMS: atom_id res chain seq x y z
N MET A 1 10.05 27.19 90.82
CA MET A 1 9.46 26.04 91.54
C MET A 1 8.87 25.10 90.52
N ALA A 2 9.51 23.94 90.33
CA ALA A 2 8.85 22.73 89.81
C ALA A 2 7.88 22.17 90.88
N PRO A 3 7.21 21.02 90.70
CA PRO A 3 6.83 20.23 89.51
C PRO A 3 5.29 19.99 89.51
N VAL A 4 4.70 19.13 88.67
CA VAL A 4 4.30 17.72 88.98
C VAL A 4 3.74 17.18 87.64
N ARG A 5 4.48 16.39 86.81
CA ARG A 5 4.59 14.89 86.77
C ARG A 5 3.27 14.20 87.11
N THR A 6 2.66 13.28 86.38
CA THR A 6 3.08 12.15 85.52
C THR A 6 1.73 11.51 85.12
N GLY A 7 1.45 11.10 83.89
CA GLY A 7 1.89 9.82 83.31
C GLY A 7 0.78 8.75 83.39
N GLY A 8 0.39 8.18 82.24
CA GLY A 8 -0.05 6.77 82.18
C GLY A 8 -1.43 6.42 81.60
N ARG A 9 -1.42 6.08 80.31
CA ARG A 9 -1.98 4.85 79.67
C ARG A 9 -3.46 4.73 79.27
N THR A 10 -3.59 4.18 78.04
CA THR A 10 -4.72 3.47 77.37
C THR A 10 -5.85 4.37 76.84
N ALA A 11 -6.43 4.19 75.65
CA ALA A 11 -6.43 3.07 74.71
C ALA A 11 -6.68 3.57 73.26
N THR A 12 -6.18 2.79 72.32
CA THR A 12 -6.47 2.73 70.89
C THR A 12 -7.98 2.76 70.56
N ALA A 13 -8.39 3.64 69.66
CA ALA A 13 -9.50 3.40 68.72
C ALA A 13 -9.28 4.22 67.44
N LEU A 14 -9.15 3.48 66.34
CA LEU A 14 -9.01 3.93 64.96
C LEU A 14 -10.40 4.21 64.34
N LEU A 15 -10.41 4.83 63.14
CA LEU A 15 -11.53 5.20 62.23
C LEU A 15 -12.02 6.66 62.41
N THR A 16 -12.14 7.52 61.38
CA THR A 16 -12.33 7.27 59.94
C THR A 16 -11.84 8.48 59.12
N VAL A 17 -11.15 8.22 58.00
CA VAL A 17 -10.84 9.15 56.90
C VAL A 17 -12.06 9.30 55.98
N LEU A 18 -12.20 10.46 55.30
CA LEU A 18 -13.03 10.82 54.09
C LEU A 18 -13.89 12.08 54.37
N LEU A 19 -13.93 13.16 53.58
CA LEU A 19 -13.50 13.48 52.22
C LEU A 19 -13.12 14.98 52.14
N ALA A 20 -11.89 15.28 51.72
CA ALA A 20 -11.55 16.60 51.18
C ALA A 20 -11.92 16.60 49.70
N VAL A 21 -12.83 17.49 49.32
CA VAL A 21 -13.21 17.79 47.94
C VAL A 21 -12.01 18.43 47.24
N THR A 22 -11.15 17.63 46.60
CA THR A 22 -10.25 18.16 45.56
C THR A 22 -11.06 18.26 44.29
N GLY A 23 -11.76 19.39 44.17
CA GLY A 23 -12.46 19.79 42.96
C GLY A 23 -11.52 19.69 41.76
N CYS A 24 -12.01 19.01 40.73
CA CYS A 24 -11.48 19.05 39.38
C CYS A 24 -11.39 20.52 38.95
N GLY A 25 -10.17 21.06 38.91
CA GLY A 25 -9.93 22.29 38.17
C GLY A 25 -10.32 22.08 36.71
N PRO A 26 -10.84 23.11 36.02
CA PRO A 26 -11.11 23.00 34.60
C PRO A 26 -9.78 22.67 33.94
N VAL A 27 -9.71 21.49 33.32
CA VAL A 27 -8.69 21.22 32.32
C VAL A 27 -8.90 22.33 31.30
N ALA A 28 -7.97 23.30 31.26
CA ALA A 28 -7.94 24.32 30.23
C ALA A 28 -8.29 23.63 28.91
N ASP A 29 -9.31 24.14 28.23
CA ASP A 29 -9.64 23.74 26.87
C ASP A 29 -8.31 23.57 26.15
N ARG A 30 -7.91 22.32 25.92
CA ARG A 30 -6.78 22.05 25.04
C ARG A 30 -7.34 22.49 23.71
N THR A 31 -7.05 23.74 23.33
CA THR A 31 -7.40 24.29 22.03
C THR A 31 -7.01 23.23 21.03
N SER A 32 -8.03 22.55 20.51
CA SER A 32 -7.82 21.43 19.62
C SER A 32 -7.11 22.05 18.45
N THR A 33 -5.81 21.77 18.31
CA THR A 33 -5.00 22.48 17.34
C THR A 33 -5.48 21.98 16.00
N ASP A 34 -6.11 22.88 15.24
CA ASP A 34 -6.53 22.57 13.88
C ASP A 34 -5.31 22.12 13.07
N LEU A 35 -5.58 21.32 12.05
CA LEU A 35 -4.58 20.93 11.07
C LEU A 35 -3.96 22.19 10.46
N ARG A 36 -2.67 22.12 10.20
CA ARG A 36 -1.98 23.19 9.47
C ARG A 36 -2.30 23.06 7.99
N ALA A 37 -2.41 24.19 7.31
CA ALA A 37 -2.33 24.23 5.85
C ALA A 37 -0.88 23.98 5.42
N GLY A 38 -0.68 23.08 4.48
CA GLY A 38 0.63 22.49 4.16
C GLY A 38 1.02 21.37 5.14
N TYR A 39 2.19 20.78 4.88
CA TYR A 39 2.81 19.78 5.74
C TYR A 39 4.24 20.20 6.05
N ASP A 40 4.66 20.03 7.30
CA ASP A 40 5.96 20.52 7.81
C ASP A 40 7.12 19.62 7.32
N SER A 41 7.41 19.76 6.03
CA SER A 41 8.45 19.04 5.32
C SER A 41 9.29 20.02 4.52
N LEU A 42 10.59 20.04 4.84
CA LEU A 42 11.59 20.86 4.17
C LEU A 42 12.62 20.00 3.46
N ASP A 43 13.11 20.50 2.33
CA ASP A 43 14.27 19.98 1.60
C ASP A 43 15.22 21.15 1.32
N GLY A 44 16.11 21.40 2.30
CA GLY A 44 16.82 22.68 2.42
C GLY A 44 15.84 23.84 2.62
N PRO A 45 15.93 24.94 1.84
CA PRO A 45 15.01 26.06 1.95
C PRO A 45 13.63 25.80 1.31
N LEU A 46 13.45 24.67 0.62
CA LEU A 46 12.22 24.35 -0.10
C LEU A 46 11.19 23.72 0.86
N ALA A 47 10.03 24.35 1.01
CA ALA A 47 8.86 23.69 1.55
C ALA A 47 8.33 22.67 0.53
N VAL A 48 8.39 21.38 0.85
CA VAL A 48 8.00 20.28 -0.05
C VAL A 48 6.49 20.28 -0.29
N TRP A 49 5.71 20.51 0.76
CA TRP A 49 4.26 20.55 0.74
C TRP A 49 3.75 21.88 1.32
N PRO A 50 3.85 22.99 0.57
CA PRO A 50 3.31 24.27 1.01
C PRO A 50 1.76 24.23 1.01
N PRO A 51 1.09 25.19 1.65
CA PRO A 51 -0.35 25.42 1.47
C PRO A 51 -0.71 25.53 -0.01
N ARG A 52 -1.75 24.83 -0.47
CA ARG A 52 -2.15 24.75 -1.88
C ARG A 52 -3.66 24.70 -2.05
N GLY A 53 -4.13 25.28 -3.15
CA GLY A 53 -5.54 25.46 -3.46
C GLY A 53 -6.07 26.80 -2.95
N ASP A 54 -7.15 27.26 -3.54
CA ASP A 54 -7.78 28.56 -3.29
C ASP A 54 -8.49 28.66 -1.94
N LEU A 55 -8.76 27.54 -1.28
CA LEU A 55 -9.34 27.46 0.07
C LEU A 55 -8.29 27.25 1.17
N ALA A 56 -7.00 27.15 0.85
CA ALA A 56 -5.94 26.82 1.81
C ALA A 56 -5.73 27.85 2.92
N ALA A 57 -6.13 29.11 2.68
CA ALA A 57 -6.04 30.20 3.66
C ALA A 57 -7.35 30.42 4.44
N ASP A 58 -8.41 29.64 4.14
CA ASP A 58 -9.70 29.77 4.80
C ASP A 58 -9.69 29.03 6.16
N ALA A 59 -9.84 29.78 7.24
CA ALA A 59 -9.85 29.26 8.61
C ALA A 59 -11.08 28.39 8.91
N ALA A 60 -12.24 28.70 8.33
CA ALA A 60 -13.45 27.92 8.51
C ALA A 60 -13.33 26.56 7.80
N VAL A 61 -12.76 26.54 6.59
CA VAL A 61 -12.42 25.30 5.88
C VAL A 61 -11.43 24.46 6.69
N THR A 62 -10.37 25.09 7.20
CA THR A 62 -9.35 24.42 8.01
C THR A 62 -9.95 23.78 9.26
N ALA A 63 -10.82 24.49 9.99
CA ALA A 63 -11.51 23.96 11.17
C ALA A 63 -12.43 22.78 10.81
N ALA A 64 -13.24 22.91 9.75
CA ALA A 64 -14.17 21.87 9.32
C ALA A 64 -13.45 20.58 8.85
N VAL A 65 -12.34 20.73 8.11
CA VAL A 65 -11.48 19.60 7.70
C VAL A 65 -10.85 18.95 8.94
N SER A 66 -10.39 19.74 9.90
CA SER A 66 -9.78 19.23 11.14
C SER A 66 -10.77 18.42 11.97
N GLU A 67 -12.03 18.86 12.06
CA GLU A 67 -13.10 18.12 12.72
C GLU A 67 -13.36 16.77 12.03
N ALA A 68 -13.48 16.76 10.70
CA ALA A 68 -13.71 15.55 9.94
C ALA A 68 -12.56 14.54 10.09
N VAL A 69 -11.31 15.00 10.06
CA VAL A 69 -10.12 14.15 10.25
C VAL A 69 -10.05 13.61 11.68
N ARG A 70 -10.40 14.41 12.69
CA ARG A 70 -10.47 13.96 14.09
C ARG A 70 -11.54 12.89 14.31
N ALA A 71 -12.65 12.98 13.57
CA ALA A 71 -13.74 12.02 13.64
C ALA A 71 -13.40 10.68 12.94
N TRP A 72 -12.57 10.71 11.90
CA TRP A 72 -12.16 9.52 11.15
C TRP A 72 -11.36 8.51 12.02
N ARG A 73 -11.47 7.24 11.67
CA ARG A 73 -10.76 6.11 12.27
C ARG A 73 -10.12 5.28 11.18
N SER A 74 -8.93 4.76 11.46
CA SER A 74 -8.28 3.80 10.59
C SER A 74 -9.00 2.44 10.61
N PRO A 75 -8.66 1.51 9.70
CA PRO A 75 -9.18 0.15 9.69
C PRO A 75 -9.01 -0.66 10.98
N VAL A 76 -8.02 -0.30 11.81
CA VAL A 76 -7.75 -0.96 13.10
C VAL A 76 -8.28 -0.16 14.30
N ASP A 77 -9.14 0.83 14.03
CA ASP A 77 -9.81 1.76 14.94
C ASP A 77 -8.88 2.77 15.66
N ASP A 78 -7.73 3.08 15.06
CA ASP A 78 -6.81 4.07 15.59
C ASP A 78 -7.17 5.50 15.12
N ARG A 79 -6.70 6.50 15.88
CA ARG A 79 -7.00 7.92 15.67
C ARG A 79 -5.81 8.66 15.04
N VAL A 80 -6.13 9.62 14.18
CA VAL A 80 -5.15 10.54 13.59
C VAL A 80 -4.52 11.42 14.66
N HIS A 81 -3.20 11.57 14.58
CA HIS A 81 -2.44 12.54 15.35
C HIS A 81 -2.36 13.88 14.60
N LEU A 82 -3.30 14.79 14.90
CA LEU A 82 -3.38 16.10 14.22
C LEU A 82 -2.08 16.92 14.24
N PRO A 83 -1.29 16.99 15.34
CA PRO A 83 -0.08 17.81 15.38
C PRO A 83 1.01 17.43 14.37
N SER A 84 1.10 16.16 13.96
CA SER A 84 2.01 15.67 12.92
C SER A 84 1.33 15.49 11.56
N SER A 85 0.05 15.85 11.45
CA SER A 85 -0.74 15.79 10.22
C SER A 85 -0.85 17.16 9.56
N GLY A 86 -1.22 17.21 8.28
CA GLY A 86 -1.34 18.48 7.56
C GLY A 86 -2.20 18.40 6.30
N ILE A 87 -2.80 19.53 5.92
CA ILE A 87 -3.62 19.67 4.73
C ILE A 87 -2.68 19.92 3.53
N LEU A 88 -2.53 18.93 2.66
CA LEU A 88 -1.70 19.02 1.45
C LEU A 88 -2.34 19.89 0.36
N PHE A 89 -3.67 19.97 0.34
CA PHE A 89 -4.45 20.75 -0.62
C PHE A 89 -5.84 21.05 -0.04
N ALA A 90 -6.34 22.26 -0.24
CA ALA A 90 -7.74 22.63 -0.02
C ALA A 90 -8.19 23.62 -1.08
N GLY A 91 -9.19 23.24 -1.89
CA GLY A 91 -9.67 24.08 -2.97
C GLY A 91 -10.92 23.54 -3.68
N GLU A 92 -11.47 24.33 -4.60
CA GLU A 92 -12.55 23.86 -5.47
C GLU A 92 -12.00 23.08 -6.67
N VAL A 93 -12.50 21.86 -6.86
CA VAL A 93 -12.11 20.98 -7.96
C VAL A 93 -13.38 20.40 -8.57
N ASP A 94 -13.54 20.57 -9.88
CA ASP A 94 -14.73 20.12 -10.62
C ASP A 94 -16.05 20.68 -10.03
N GLY A 95 -16.00 21.92 -9.52
CA GLY A 95 -17.14 22.61 -8.91
C GLY A 95 -17.52 22.10 -7.53
N SER A 96 -16.67 21.29 -6.88
CA SER A 96 -16.89 20.77 -5.53
C SER A 96 -15.68 21.04 -4.63
N PRO A 97 -15.88 21.38 -3.34
CA PRO A 97 -14.77 21.50 -2.39
C PRO A 97 -14.06 20.16 -2.16
N LEU A 98 -12.74 20.17 -2.30
CA LEU A 98 -11.84 19.05 -2.08
C LEU A 98 -10.78 19.44 -1.05
N ALA A 99 -10.54 18.57 -0.06
CA ALA A 99 -9.36 18.65 0.79
C ALA A 99 -8.57 17.33 0.76
N LEU A 100 -7.25 17.43 0.75
CA LEU A 100 -6.32 16.30 0.79
C LEU A 100 -5.46 16.44 2.05
N VAL A 101 -5.47 15.42 2.91
CA VAL A 101 -4.78 15.46 4.20
C VAL A 101 -3.79 14.32 4.29
N ALA A 102 -2.54 14.65 4.61
CA ALA A 102 -1.58 13.67 5.12
C ALA A 102 -1.88 13.46 6.60
N ALA A 103 -2.46 12.31 6.92
CA ALA A 103 -2.79 11.89 8.27
C ALA A 103 -1.73 10.91 8.79
N ASP A 104 -1.22 11.23 9.97
CA ASP A 104 -0.34 10.36 10.74
C ASP A 104 -1.16 9.59 11.77
N VAL A 105 -1.04 8.26 11.76
CA VAL A 105 -1.75 7.37 12.69
C VAL A 105 -0.70 6.58 13.48
N PRO A 106 -0.40 6.97 14.73
CA PRO A 106 0.63 6.32 15.52
C PRO A 106 0.34 4.83 15.70
N GLY A 107 1.38 3.99 15.53
CA GLY A 107 1.31 2.54 15.79
C GLY A 107 1.00 1.66 14.59
N GLU A 108 0.66 2.22 13.42
CA GLU A 108 0.29 1.41 12.25
C GLU A 108 1.45 1.08 11.30
N GLY A 109 2.58 1.75 11.47
CA GLY A 109 3.71 1.62 10.54
C GLY A 109 3.36 2.09 9.12
N ALA A 110 2.39 3.00 8.97
CA ALA A 110 1.95 3.57 7.70
C ALA A 110 1.63 5.06 7.81
N SER A 111 1.51 5.72 6.65
CA SER A 111 0.98 7.07 6.52
C SER A 111 -0.30 7.07 5.67
N TRP A 112 -1.26 7.94 5.97
CA TRP A 112 -2.57 7.93 5.33
C TRP A 112 -2.83 9.20 4.51
N LEU A 113 -3.26 9.04 3.26
CA LEU A 113 -3.82 10.13 2.47
C LEU A 113 -5.35 10.08 2.60
N LEU A 114 -5.92 11.06 3.29
CA LEU A 114 -7.36 11.23 3.39
C LEU A 114 -7.82 12.21 2.31
N GLN A 115 -8.81 11.81 1.53
CA GLN A 115 -9.49 12.65 0.55
C GLN A 115 -10.87 13.02 1.09
N LEU A 116 -11.09 14.30 1.34
CA LEU A 116 -12.33 14.82 1.90
C LEU A 116 -13.13 15.60 0.85
N THR A 117 -14.44 15.38 0.84
CA THR A 117 -15.39 16.16 0.05
C THR A 117 -16.17 17.10 0.96
N GLY A 118 -16.35 18.35 0.55
CA GLY A 118 -17.16 19.33 1.27
C GLY A 118 -18.57 19.49 0.69
N GLU A 119 -19.57 19.61 1.56
CA GLU A 119 -20.95 19.95 1.22
C GLU A 119 -21.54 20.80 2.36
N ASP A 120 -22.15 21.94 2.03
CA ASP A 120 -22.73 22.88 3.00
C ASP A 120 -21.80 23.27 4.17
N GLY A 121 -20.52 23.51 3.87
CA GLY A 121 -19.50 23.87 4.87
C GLY A 121 -19.06 22.74 5.78
N ARG A 122 -19.52 21.50 5.55
CA ARG A 122 -19.09 20.30 6.28
C ARG A 122 -18.24 19.42 5.38
N TYR A 123 -17.19 18.82 5.95
CA TYR A 123 -16.33 17.88 5.25
C TYR A 123 -16.56 16.45 5.76
N ARG A 124 -16.39 15.47 4.87
CA ARG A 124 -16.33 14.05 5.21
C ARG A 124 -15.19 13.38 4.46
N VAL A 125 -14.53 12.41 5.09
CA VAL A 125 -13.56 11.55 4.41
C VAL A 125 -14.32 10.66 3.43
N ALA A 126 -14.08 10.87 2.14
CA ALA A 126 -14.67 10.08 1.06
C ALA A 126 -13.76 8.92 0.63
N ARG A 127 -12.43 9.07 0.83
CA ARG A 127 -11.45 8.02 0.55
C ARG A 127 -10.28 8.10 1.52
N ALA A 128 -9.73 6.97 1.90
CA ALA A 128 -8.51 6.88 2.69
C ALA A 128 -7.56 5.88 2.03
N SER A 129 -6.35 6.34 1.70
CA SER A 129 -5.31 5.50 1.09
C SER A 129 -4.14 5.38 2.04
N ASP A 130 -3.80 4.15 2.39
CA ASP A 130 -2.67 3.79 3.24
C ASP A 130 -1.39 3.67 2.42
N TYR A 131 -0.27 4.11 3.00
CA TYR A 131 1.07 3.97 2.49
C TYR A 131 1.92 3.25 3.54
N THR A 132 2.29 2.02 3.22
CA THR A 132 3.00 1.05 4.09
C THR A 132 4.42 1.47 4.49
N SER A 133 4.92 2.60 4.00
CA SER A 133 6.21 3.16 4.39
C SER A 133 5.95 4.35 5.32
N PRO A 134 6.39 4.29 6.59
CA PRO A 134 6.29 5.44 7.49
C PRO A 134 6.96 6.68 6.90
N GLY A 135 6.26 7.81 6.93
CA GLY A 135 6.76 9.06 6.37
C GLY A 135 6.69 9.12 4.83
N TYR A 136 6.06 8.15 4.16
CA TYR A 136 5.95 8.15 2.70
C TYR A 136 5.39 9.46 2.15
N LEU A 137 4.37 10.04 2.78
CA LEU A 137 3.75 11.29 2.33
C LEU A 137 4.72 12.49 2.37
N VAL A 138 5.70 12.46 3.27
CA VAL A 138 6.78 13.47 3.35
C VAL A 138 7.72 13.39 2.13
N TYR A 139 7.98 12.18 1.66
CA TYR A 139 8.91 11.90 0.56
C TYR A 139 8.21 11.64 -0.78
N SER A 140 6.89 11.72 -0.81
CA SER A 140 6.11 11.56 -2.02
C SER A 140 6.23 12.79 -2.88
N ASP A 141 6.47 12.57 -4.17
CA ASP A 141 6.47 13.64 -5.16
C ASP A 141 5.18 13.71 -5.96
N VAL A 142 4.45 12.59 -6.05
CA VAL A 142 3.20 12.48 -6.81
C VAL A 142 2.24 11.60 -6.01
N LEU A 143 1.05 12.12 -5.75
CA LEU A 143 -0.02 11.42 -5.05
C LEU A 143 -1.23 11.29 -5.99
N PRO A 144 -1.80 10.09 -6.15
CA PRO A 144 -2.98 9.90 -6.99
C PRO A 144 -4.23 10.40 -6.25
N VAL A 145 -5.06 11.16 -6.96
CA VAL A 145 -6.31 11.75 -6.45
C VAL A 145 -7.44 11.28 -7.36
N GLN A 146 -8.55 10.84 -6.78
CA GLN A 146 -9.70 10.38 -7.56
C GLN A 146 -10.86 11.35 -7.39
N THR A 147 -11.27 12.02 -8.46
CA THR A 147 -12.44 12.90 -8.46
C THR A 147 -13.58 12.27 -9.27
N THR A 148 -14.76 12.89 -9.22
CA THR A 148 -15.90 12.51 -10.08
C THR A 148 -15.61 12.72 -11.56
N ALA A 149 -14.74 13.68 -11.91
CA ALA A 149 -14.28 13.92 -13.28
C ALA A 149 -13.15 12.96 -13.71
N GLY A 150 -12.63 12.11 -12.81
CA GLY A 150 -11.61 11.11 -13.10
C GLY A 150 -10.34 11.23 -12.26
N ARG A 151 -9.29 10.53 -12.72
CA ARG A 151 -7.97 10.46 -12.07
C ARG A 151 -7.22 11.78 -12.22
N ARG A 152 -6.60 12.24 -11.14
CA ARG A 152 -5.70 13.39 -11.09
C ARG A 152 -4.45 13.05 -10.28
N TYR A 153 -3.45 13.92 -10.33
CA TYR A 153 -2.27 13.82 -9.49
C TYR A 153 -2.01 15.12 -8.74
N LEU A 154 -1.76 15.01 -7.44
CA LEU A 154 -1.21 16.07 -6.61
C LEU A 154 0.32 15.92 -6.62
N THR A 155 1.05 16.97 -7.01
CA THR A 155 2.52 16.95 -7.06
C THR A 155 3.14 17.69 -5.88
N SER A 156 4.32 17.30 -5.41
CA SER A 156 5.07 18.08 -4.41
C SER A 156 5.71 19.33 -5.05
N ALA A 157 6.31 20.21 -4.24
CA ALA A 157 7.07 21.36 -4.75
C ALA A 157 8.40 20.96 -5.41
N ARG A 158 8.82 19.70 -5.26
CA ARG A 158 10.02 19.16 -5.93
C ARG A 158 9.76 18.82 -7.40
N VAL A 159 8.51 18.58 -7.80
CA VAL A 159 8.18 18.24 -9.18
C VAL A 159 8.24 19.50 -10.05
N GLU A 160 9.10 19.49 -11.05
CA GLU A 160 9.15 20.53 -12.09
C GLU A 160 8.17 20.25 -13.22
N ARG A 161 8.04 18.97 -13.58
CA ARG A 161 7.25 18.54 -14.72
C ARG A 161 6.71 17.14 -14.50
N LEU A 162 5.43 16.97 -14.76
CA LEU A 162 4.77 15.67 -14.77
C LEU A 162 4.32 15.33 -16.19
N LEU A 163 4.72 14.18 -16.71
CA LEU A 163 4.27 13.66 -17.98
C LEU A 163 3.21 12.58 -17.74
N GLY A 164 2.11 12.63 -18.50
CA GLY A 164 1.02 11.68 -18.42
C GLY A 164 1.26 10.38 -19.19
N PRO A 165 0.24 9.52 -19.27
CA PRO A 165 0.27 8.23 -20.00
C PRO A 165 0.70 8.32 -21.46
N ASP A 166 0.40 9.42 -22.12
CA ASP A 166 0.73 9.72 -23.52
C ASP A 166 2.13 10.34 -23.69
N GLY A 167 2.88 10.52 -22.59
CA GLY A 167 4.19 11.16 -22.57
C GLY A 167 4.15 12.68 -22.69
N ARG A 168 2.97 13.30 -22.73
CA ARG A 168 2.84 14.77 -22.79
C ARG A 168 2.83 15.37 -21.40
N ALA A 169 3.28 16.62 -21.30
CA ALA A 169 3.25 17.35 -20.05
C ALA A 169 1.81 17.61 -19.62
N LEU A 170 1.50 17.27 -18.37
CA LEU A 170 0.22 17.55 -17.76
C LEU A 170 0.17 18.99 -17.28
N SER A 171 -0.97 19.65 -17.50
CA SER A 171 -1.24 20.96 -16.91
C SER A 171 -1.45 20.81 -15.41
N VAL A 172 -0.69 21.57 -14.62
CA VAL A 172 -0.74 21.60 -13.16
C VAL A 172 -1.12 23.00 -12.70
N ARG A 173 -2.13 23.11 -11.84
CA ARG A 173 -2.54 24.35 -11.18
C ARG A 173 -2.56 24.12 -9.68
N ASP A 174 -1.86 24.98 -8.93
CA ASP A 174 -1.75 24.87 -7.47
C ASP A 174 -1.34 23.47 -6.99
N GLY A 175 -0.55 22.76 -7.81
CA GLY A 175 -0.10 21.40 -7.52
C GLY A 175 -0.97 20.26 -7.99
N LEU A 176 -2.20 20.52 -8.42
CA LEU A 176 -3.13 19.50 -8.87
C LEU A 176 -3.20 19.50 -10.40
N THR A 177 -3.13 18.31 -11.01
CA THR A 177 -3.30 18.19 -12.46
C THR A 177 -4.75 18.41 -12.88
N ALA A 178 -4.96 18.76 -14.16
CA ALA A 178 -6.22 18.45 -14.85
C ALA A 178 -6.53 16.92 -14.79
N PRO A 179 -7.76 16.48 -15.12
CA PRO A 179 -8.06 15.06 -15.26
C PRO A 179 -7.11 14.39 -16.25
N VAL A 180 -6.66 13.18 -15.90
CA VAL A 180 -5.72 12.39 -16.69
C VAL A 180 -6.45 11.15 -17.19
N ASP A 181 -6.24 10.82 -18.46
CA ASP A 181 -6.78 9.62 -19.08
C ASP A 181 -6.03 8.37 -18.59
N VAL A 182 -6.47 7.88 -17.44
CA VAL A 182 -6.05 6.60 -16.85
C VAL A 182 -7.19 5.62 -17.03
N PRO A 183 -7.07 4.67 -17.97
CA PRO A 183 -8.13 3.69 -18.20
C PRO A 183 -8.38 2.87 -16.94
N PRO A 184 -9.65 2.54 -16.64
CA PRO A 184 -9.95 1.64 -15.54
C PRO A 184 -9.30 0.28 -15.81
N CYS A 185 -8.76 -0.31 -14.75
CA CYS A 185 -8.17 -1.63 -14.72
C CYS A 185 -6.98 -1.84 -15.66
N ARG A 186 -6.22 -0.78 -15.97
CA ARG A 186 -5.03 -0.86 -16.82
C ARG A 186 -3.86 -0.04 -16.29
N ALA A 187 -2.68 -0.64 -16.30
CA ALA A 187 -1.45 0.04 -15.91
C ALA A 187 -0.97 1.05 -16.96
N VAL A 188 -0.69 2.29 -16.55
CA VAL A 188 -0.16 3.36 -17.40
C VAL A 188 0.99 4.11 -16.72
N PRO A 189 2.00 4.55 -17.47
CA PRO A 189 3.13 5.26 -16.89
C PRO A 189 2.79 6.74 -16.64
N VAL A 190 3.35 7.28 -15.57
CA VAL A 190 3.39 8.72 -15.26
C VAL A 190 4.83 9.05 -14.92
N THR A 191 5.39 10.13 -15.46
CA THR A 191 6.82 10.43 -15.29
C THR A 191 7.04 11.80 -14.66
N ALA A 192 7.65 11.83 -13.49
CA ALA A 192 7.94 13.06 -12.74
C ALA A 192 9.41 13.47 -12.89
N THR A 193 9.65 14.68 -13.39
CA THR A 193 10.99 15.31 -13.37
C THR A 193 11.12 16.13 -12.10
N LEU A 194 12.17 15.86 -11.30
CA LEU A 194 12.39 16.54 -10.02
C LEU A 194 13.49 17.58 -10.15
N ARG A 195 13.26 18.77 -9.57
CA ARG A 195 14.29 19.81 -9.46
C ARG A 195 15.43 19.38 -8.56
N ALA A 196 16.57 20.02 -8.75
CA ALA A 196 17.66 19.93 -7.78
C ALA A 196 17.23 20.56 -6.45
N THR A 197 17.51 19.86 -5.36
CA THR A 197 17.30 20.28 -3.96
C THR A 197 18.50 19.90 -3.12
N GLU A 198 18.50 20.19 -1.81
CA GLU A 198 19.60 19.81 -0.92
C GLU A 198 19.71 18.28 -0.80
N SER A 199 18.59 17.57 -0.67
CA SER A 199 18.56 16.11 -0.64
C SER A 199 18.73 15.46 -2.02
N LEU A 200 18.48 16.21 -3.11
CA LEU A 200 18.68 15.79 -4.50
C LEU A 200 19.54 16.80 -5.27
N PRO A 201 20.86 16.90 -5.03
CA PRO A 201 21.70 17.99 -5.57
C PRO A 201 21.76 18.06 -7.09
N ARG A 202 21.50 16.95 -7.78
CA ARG A 202 21.47 16.87 -9.25
C ARG A 202 20.05 16.71 -9.82
N GLY A 203 19.04 16.81 -8.96
CA GLY A 203 17.67 16.41 -9.28
C GLY A 203 17.56 14.92 -9.62
N ARG A 204 16.42 14.52 -10.18
CA ARG A 204 16.25 13.20 -10.81
C ARG A 204 15.81 13.36 -12.24
N ALA A 205 16.56 12.72 -13.15
CA ALA A 205 16.22 12.64 -14.56
C ALA A 205 14.99 11.74 -14.73
N ALA A 206 13.79 12.30 -14.53
CA ALA A 206 12.50 11.70 -14.83
C ALA A 206 12.22 10.35 -14.14
N ASP A 207 11.75 10.40 -12.89
CA ASP A 207 11.25 9.23 -12.17
C ASP A 207 9.96 8.71 -12.81
N ARG A 208 9.97 7.43 -13.17
CA ARG A 208 8.82 6.74 -13.74
C ARG A 208 8.02 6.08 -12.64
N LEU A 209 6.76 6.46 -12.57
CA LEU A 209 5.74 5.83 -11.77
C LEU A 209 4.82 5.05 -12.72
N LEU A 210 4.28 3.95 -12.24
CA LEU A 210 3.27 3.15 -12.90
C LEU A 210 1.99 3.30 -12.11
N ASP A 211 1.02 4.01 -12.66
CA ASP A 211 -0.34 4.00 -12.15
C ASP A 211 -0.97 2.67 -12.56
N LEU A 212 -1.33 1.85 -11.59
CA LEU A 212 -1.98 0.59 -11.86
C LEU A 212 -3.40 0.77 -12.40
N GLY A 213 -3.99 1.97 -12.36
CA GLY A 213 -5.32 2.23 -12.92
C GLY A 213 -6.42 1.42 -12.23
N THR A 214 -6.28 1.11 -10.95
CA THR A 214 -7.29 0.29 -10.23
C THR A 214 -8.51 1.12 -9.86
N ASP A 215 -9.68 0.50 -9.92
CA ASP A 215 -10.97 1.07 -9.48
C ASP A 215 -11.39 0.53 -8.10
N THR A 216 -10.44 0.41 -7.17
CA THR A 216 -10.63 -0.24 -5.86
C THR A 216 -10.85 0.79 -4.75
N SER A 217 -11.86 0.62 -3.90
CA SER A 217 -12.21 1.57 -2.84
C SER A 217 -11.24 1.60 -1.66
N ASP A 218 -10.65 0.46 -1.26
CA ASP A 218 -10.06 0.32 0.08
C ASP A 218 -8.70 -0.41 0.09
N PRO A 219 -7.81 0.03 0.99
CA PRO A 219 -6.92 1.13 0.72
C PRO A 219 -5.80 0.64 -0.16
N ARG A 220 -5.61 1.31 -1.29
CA ARG A 220 -4.58 0.98 -2.27
C ARG A 220 -4.14 2.26 -2.94
N TYR A 221 -2.85 2.56 -2.85
CA TYR A 221 -2.25 3.61 -3.64
C TYR A 221 -1.76 2.98 -4.97
N PRO A 222 -2.29 3.39 -6.13
CA PRO A 222 -1.99 2.71 -7.38
C PRO A 222 -0.65 3.10 -8.01
N LEU A 223 0.08 4.09 -7.46
CA LEU A 223 1.34 4.55 -8.04
C LEU A 223 2.55 3.74 -7.54
N VAL A 224 3.07 2.86 -8.38
CA VAL A 224 4.23 2.01 -8.11
C VAL A 224 5.48 2.60 -8.77
N ARG A 225 6.67 2.48 -8.17
CA ARG A 225 7.92 2.91 -8.86
C ARG A 225 8.29 1.95 -10.00
N ASP A 226 8.58 2.50 -11.18
CA ASP A 226 8.96 1.75 -12.40
C ASP A 226 10.15 2.41 -13.14
N GLU A 227 11.29 2.52 -12.46
CA GLU A 227 12.48 3.23 -12.93
C GLU A 227 12.96 2.79 -14.34
N THR A 228 12.81 1.51 -14.69
CA THR A 228 13.28 0.96 -15.98
C THR A 228 12.19 0.86 -17.05
N GLY A 229 10.93 1.14 -16.70
CA GLY A 229 9.76 0.89 -17.56
C GLY A 229 9.44 -0.60 -17.74
N SER A 230 10.03 -1.49 -16.93
CA SER A 230 9.75 -2.93 -16.99
C SER A 230 8.36 -3.27 -16.47
N GLY A 231 7.85 -2.51 -15.51
CA GLY A 231 6.55 -2.74 -14.89
C GLY A 231 5.42 -2.60 -15.89
N ARG A 232 5.41 -1.50 -16.68
CA ARG A 232 4.44 -1.33 -17.76
C ARG A 232 4.43 -2.52 -18.73
N ARG A 233 5.61 -3.04 -19.10
CA ARG A 233 5.71 -4.19 -20.01
C ARG A 233 5.19 -5.47 -19.35
N ALA A 234 5.58 -5.72 -18.10
CA ALA A 234 5.15 -6.90 -17.34
C ALA A 234 3.63 -6.96 -17.15
N LEU A 235 2.98 -5.82 -16.97
CA LEU A 235 1.52 -5.73 -16.77
C LEU A 235 0.73 -5.52 -18.06
N SER A 236 1.39 -5.54 -19.22
CA SER A 236 0.71 -5.38 -20.50
C SER A 236 -0.32 -6.50 -20.72
N GLY A 237 -1.54 -6.10 -21.06
CA GLY A 237 -2.66 -7.00 -21.31
C GLY A 237 -3.21 -7.71 -20.06
N LEU A 238 -2.81 -7.31 -18.85
CA LEU A 238 -3.40 -7.79 -17.61
C LEU A 238 -4.44 -6.80 -17.08
N ASP A 239 -5.51 -7.34 -16.49
CA ASP A 239 -6.53 -6.57 -15.78
C ASP A 239 -6.01 -6.26 -14.37
N THR A 240 -5.64 -5.01 -14.12
CA THR A 240 -5.06 -4.61 -12.84
C THR A 240 -6.08 -4.57 -11.70
N CYS A 241 -7.38 -4.43 -11.99
CA CYS A 241 -8.42 -4.53 -10.96
C CYS A 241 -8.48 -5.95 -10.42
N VAL A 242 -8.44 -6.93 -11.31
CA VAL A 242 -8.37 -8.34 -10.95
C VAL A 242 -7.06 -8.66 -10.22
N LEU A 243 -5.91 -8.11 -10.67
CA LEU A 243 -4.65 -8.27 -9.94
C LEU A 243 -4.69 -7.68 -8.52
N SER A 244 -5.43 -6.57 -8.36
CA SER A 244 -5.69 -5.91 -7.09
C SER A 244 -6.87 -6.50 -6.32
N GLY A 245 -7.50 -7.58 -6.78
CA GLY A 245 -8.54 -8.25 -5.98
C GLY A 245 -7.95 -8.88 -4.72
N GLU A 246 -8.80 -9.19 -3.73
CA GLU A 246 -8.40 -9.92 -2.51
C GLU A 246 -7.69 -11.25 -2.81
N ARG A 247 -8.08 -11.92 -3.90
CA ARG A 247 -7.45 -13.17 -4.35
C ARG A 247 -6.42 -12.96 -5.47
N GLY A 248 -6.25 -11.73 -5.93
CA GLY A 248 -5.28 -11.33 -6.94
C GLY A 248 -3.87 -11.26 -6.37
N PRO A 249 -2.82 -11.26 -7.21
CA PRO A 249 -1.44 -11.26 -6.74
C PRO A 249 -1.13 -10.07 -5.83
N PHE A 250 -1.69 -8.89 -6.11
CA PHE A 250 -1.39 -7.71 -5.30
C PHE A 250 -2.22 -7.64 -4.02
N GLY A 251 -3.29 -8.45 -3.88
CA GLY A 251 -4.15 -8.46 -2.70
C GLY A 251 -4.15 -9.73 -1.84
N SER A 252 -3.42 -10.77 -2.23
CA SER A 252 -3.58 -12.12 -1.65
C SER A 252 -2.98 -12.32 -0.27
N ILE A 253 -2.09 -11.45 0.20
CA ILE A 253 -1.51 -11.55 1.54
C ILE A 253 -2.05 -10.42 2.39
N ALA A 254 -2.90 -10.76 3.36
CA ALA A 254 -3.44 -9.82 4.31
C ALA A 254 -2.31 -9.11 5.07
N ARG A 255 -2.47 -7.81 5.27
CA ARG A 255 -1.54 -7.02 6.09
C ARG A 255 -1.77 -7.31 7.56
N ARG A 256 -0.69 -7.31 8.34
CA ARG A 256 -0.71 -7.37 9.79
C ARG A 256 -0.22 -6.07 10.40
N VAL A 257 -0.96 -5.56 11.38
CA VAL A 257 -0.61 -4.39 12.18
C VAL A 257 -0.56 -4.82 13.64
N GLY A 258 0.65 -4.87 14.21
CA GLY A 258 0.89 -5.57 15.47
C GLY A 258 0.51 -7.05 15.35
N ASP A 259 -0.32 -7.55 16.26
CA ASP A 259 -0.77 -8.94 16.30
C ASP A 259 -2.12 -9.18 15.59
N ARG A 260 -2.66 -8.16 14.90
CA ARG A 260 -3.97 -8.21 14.25
C ARG A 260 -3.86 -8.23 12.73
N ASP A 261 -4.68 -9.05 12.08
CA ASP A 261 -4.91 -8.95 10.63
C ASP A 261 -5.73 -7.69 10.34
N ALA A 262 -5.33 -6.96 9.30
CA ALA A 262 -5.94 -5.70 8.86
C ALA A 262 -6.35 -5.82 7.37
N PRO A 263 -7.45 -6.55 7.06
CA PRO A 263 -7.88 -6.79 5.67
C PRO A 263 -8.31 -5.52 4.95
N GLU A 264 -8.75 -4.52 5.71
CA GLU A 264 -9.09 -3.18 5.24
C GLU A 264 -7.87 -2.24 5.18
N SER A 265 -6.63 -2.75 5.29
CA SER A 265 -5.39 -2.00 5.04
C SER A 265 -4.75 -2.44 3.71
N VAL A 266 -3.71 -1.72 3.25
CA VAL A 266 -3.00 -2.12 2.01
C VAL A 266 -2.44 -3.52 2.23
N PRO A 267 -2.74 -4.51 1.36
CA PRO A 267 -2.23 -5.87 1.52
C PRO A 267 -0.71 -5.91 1.56
N ASP A 268 -0.14 -6.84 2.31
CA ASP A 268 1.31 -7.02 2.41
C ASP A 268 1.94 -7.42 1.06
N SER A 269 1.14 -8.02 0.18
CA SER A 269 1.53 -8.35 -1.19
C SER A 269 1.49 -7.15 -2.16
N TRP A 270 1.09 -5.95 -1.73
CA TRP A 270 0.95 -4.80 -2.62
C TRP A 270 2.30 -4.32 -3.16
N PRO A 271 2.40 -4.01 -4.47
CA PRO A 271 3.66 -3.58 -5.07
C PRO A 271 4.09 -2.18 -4.65
N LEU A 272 5.34 -2.04 -4.20
CA LEU A 272 5.99 -0.76 -3.94
C LEU A 272 6.83 -0.28 -5.13
N ALA A 273 7.52 -1.22 -5.77
CA ALA A 273 8.43 -0.95 -6.87
C ALA A 273 8.74 -2.21 -7.71
N LYS A 274 9.36 -2.00 -8.87
CA LYS A 274 10.06 -3.04 -9.66
C LYS A 274 9.18 -4.23 -10.06
N VAL A 275 7.99 -3.96 -10.60
CA VAL A 275 7.20 -5.02 -11.23
C VAL A 275 7.94 -5.50 -12.48
N ALA A 276 8.18 -6.80 -12.57
CA ALA A 276 8.84 -7.44 -13.69
C ALA A 276 8.20 -8.79 -13.99
N ALA A 277 8.30 -9.21 -15.25
CA ALA A 277 7.89 -10.53 -15.70
C ALA A 277 9.11 -11.30 -16.23
N ARG A 278 9.15 -12.59 -15.97
CA ARG A 278 10.10 -13.54 -16.57
C ARG A 278 9.32 -14.71 -17.13
N SER A 279 9.52 -15.05 -18.40
CA SER A 279 8.97 -16.28 -18.96
C SER A 279 9.54 -17.51 -18.25
N LEU A 280 8.66 -18.38 -17.78
CA LEU A 280 8.97 -19.74 -17.33
C LEU A 280 8.92 -20.74 -18.50
N GLY A 281 8.46 -20.28 -19.67
CA GLY A 281 8.30 -20.99 -20.93
C GLY A 281 6.86 -21.46 -21.17
N GLU A 282 6.66 -22.24 -22.23
CA GLU A 282 5.33 -22.68 -22.65
C GLU A 282 4.91 -24.01 -21.99
N VAL A 283 3.60 -24.18 -21.81
CA VAL A 283 2.96 -25.36 -21.25
C VAL A 283 1.74 -25.73 -22.09
N ALA A 284 1.70 -26.96 -22.60
CA ALA A 284 0.53 -27.54 -23.25
C ALA A 284 -0.32 -28.26 -22.18
N LEU A 285 -1.52 -27.73 -21.90
CA LEU A 285 -2.46 -28.35 -20.97
C LEU A 285 -3.52 -29.13 -21.75
N GLY A 286 -3.77 -30.38 -21.36
CA GLY A 286 -4.85 -31.19 -21.93
C GLY A 286 -4.76 -31.49 -23.44
N GLY A 287 -3.56 -31.39 -24.03
CA GLY A 287 -3.35 -31.54 -25.48
C GLY A 287 -3.71 -30.32 -26.32
N GLY A 288 -4.00 -29.18 -25.69
CA GLY A 288 -4.21 -27.90 -26.37
C GLY A 288 -2.90 -27.22 -26.79
N GLU A 289 -3.05 -26.09 -27.49
CA GLU A 289 -1.92 -25.26 -27.92
C GLU A 289 -1.04 -24.82 -26.74
N PRO A 290 0.29 -24.79 -26.91
CA PRO A 290 1.21 -24.32 -25.87
C PRO A 290 0.87 -22.90 -25.43
N ALA A 291 0.62 -22.73 -24.14
CA ALA A 291 0.30 -21.45 -23.53
C ALA A 291 1.47 -20.93 -22.70
N GLU A 292 1.62 -19.62 -22.63
CA GLU A 292 2.77 -18.99 -21.96
C GLU A 292 2.58 -18.98 -20.44
N LEU A 293 3.62 -19.37 -19.72
CA LEU A 293 3.71 -19.24 -18.28
C LEU A 293 4.77 -18.18 -17.93
N GLU A 294 4.36 -17.15 -17.22
CA GLU A 294 5.24 -16.07 -16.76
C GLU A 294 5.28 -16.03 -15.24
N GLN A 295 6.43 -15.71 -14.68
CA GLN A 295 6.56 -15.36 -13.27
C GLN A 295 6.62 -13.84 -13.14
N LEU A 296 5.64 -13.28 -12.43
CA LEU A 296 5.70 -11.89 -11.95
C LEU A 296 6.54 -11.83 -10.67
N THR A 297 7.35 -10.78 -10.56
CA THR A 297 8.15 -10.47 -9.38
C THR A 297 8.04 -8.97 -9.08
N TRP A 298 7.93 -8.60 -7.82
CA TRP A 298 7.91 -7.20 -7.37
C TRP A 298 8.37 -7.06 -5.92
N GLU A 299 8.70 -5.85 -5.51
CA GLU A 299 9.03 -5.53 -4.12
C GLU A 299 7.77 -5.11 -3.34
N SER A 300 7.66 -5.60 -2.11
CA SER A 300 6.59 -5.29 -1.16
C SER A 300 7.17 -4.88 0.21
N PRO A 301 6.35 -4.44 1.18
CA PRO A 301 6.82 -4.13 2.53
C PRO A 301 7.52 -5.31 3.23
N SER A 302 7.10 -6.55 2.98
CA SER A 302 7.69 -7.74 3.60
C SER A 302 8.77 -8.43 2.75
N GLY A 303 9.20 -7.78 1.67
CA GLY A 303 10.24 -8.24 0.76
C GLY A 303 9.73 -8.61 -0.62
N THR A 304 10.51 -9.38 -1.35
CA THR A 304 10.21 -9.75 -2.73
C THR A 304 9.02 -10.71 -2.78
N MET A 305 8.02 -10.34 -3.56
CA MET A 305 6.82 -11.11 -3.85
C MET A 305 6.90 -11.70 -5.25
N THR A 306 6.25 -12.84 -5.44
CA THR A 306 6.16 -13.51 -6.73
C THR A 306 4.79 -14.10 -6.96
N ALA A 307 4.35 -14.16 -8.21
CA ALA A 307 3.17 -14.90 -8.64
C ALA A 307 3.41 -15.46 -10.03
N VAL A 308 2.57 -16.41 -10.45
CA VAL A 308 2.61 -16.95 -11.81
C VAL A 308 1.37 -16.50 -12.57
N VAL A 309 1.56 -16.14 -13.83
CA VAL A 309 0.53 -15.81 -14.80
C VAL A 309 0.59 -16.84 -15.92
N TYR A 310 -0.56 -17.42 -16.24
CA TYR A 310 -0.79 -18.29 -17.37
C TYR A 310 -1.60 -17.55 -18.42
N ARG A 311 -1.06 -17.45 -19.63
CA ARG A 311 -1.68 -16.77 -20.77
C ARG A 311 -2.08 -17.80 -21.82
N PRO A 312 -3.38 -18.11 -21.96
CA PRO A 312 -3.86 -19.06 -22.96
C PRO A 312 -3.49 -18.61 -24.38
N ALA A 313 -3.00 -19.53 -25.23
CA ALA A 313 -2.57 -19.24 -26.60
C ALA A 313 -3.68 -18.66 -27.49
N GLY A 314 -4.93 -19.03 -27.25
CA GLY A 314 -6.11 -18.57 -28.00
C GLY A 314 -6.62 -17.17 -27.61
N GLY A 315 -5.85 -16.38 -26.87
CA GLY A 315 -6.27 -15.04 -26.41
C GLY A 315 -7.32 -15.07 -25.29
N GLY A 316 -7.46 -16.21 -24.61
CA GLY A 316 -8.31 -16.34 -23.43
C GLY A 316 -7.86 -15.45 -22.27
N ALA A 317 -8.73 -15.26 -21.28
CA ALA A 317 -8.42 -14.46 -20.10
C ALA A 317 -7.19 -15.06 -19.36
N PRO A 318 -6.18 -14.24 -19.02
CA PRO A 318 -5.06 -14.68 -18.22
C PRO A 318 -5.52 -15.22 -16.85
N VAL A 319 -4.89 -16.30 -16.40
CA VAL A 319 -5.10 -16.87 -15.06
C VAL A 319 -3.86 -16.60 -14.24
N PHE A 320 -4.00 -16.20 -12.97
CA PHE A 320 -2.88 -15.91 -12.10
C PHE A 320 -3.00 -16.69 -10.79
N SER A 321 -1.86 -16.97 -10.17
CA SER A 321 -1.83 -17.46 -8.81
C SER A 321 -1.99 -16.31 -7.81
N PRO A 322 -2.39 -16.59 -6.56
CA PRO A 322 -2.07 -15.71 -5.44
C PRO A 322 -0.56 -15.41 -5.40
N ALA A 323 -0.19 -14.28 -4.81
CA ALA A 323 1.20 -14.01 -4.52
C ALA A 323 1.73 -14.87 -3.38
N ASP A 324 3.00 -15.20 -3.49
CA ASP A 324 3.79 -15.87 -2.47
C ASP A 324 5.12 -15.13 -2.28
N ARG A 325 5.65 -15.17 -1.06
CA ARG A 325 6.95 -14.57 -0.74
C ARG A 325 8.04 -15.35 -1.47
N ALA A 326 9.06 -14.65 -1.96
CA ALA A 326 10.18 -15.27 -2.66
C ALA A 326 10.82 -16.41 -1.82
N ASN A 327 11.02 -17.58 -2.44
CA ASN A 327 11.67 -18.72 -1.79
C ASN A 327 12.47 -19.56 -2.79
N PRO A 328 13.49 -20.33 -2.34
CA PRO A 328 14.27 -21.19 -3.24
C PRO A 328 13.45 -22.23 -4.02
N LEU A 329 12.41 -22.78 -3.41
CA LEU A 329 11.38 -23.58 -4.09
C LEU A 329 10.04 -22.86 -3.95
N GLN A 330 9.50 -22.41 -5.06
CA GLN A 330 8.16 -21.84 -5.13
C GLN A 330 7.14 -22.87 -5.53
N ALA A 331 5.92 -22.74 -5.02
CA ALA A 331 4.80 -23.61 -5.32
C ALA A 331 3.51 -22.78 -5.48
N TYR A 332 3.20 -22.42 -6.71
CA TYR A 332 2.06 -21.57 -7.03
C TYR A 332 0.84 -22.41 -7.33
N ARG A 333 -0.26 -22.16 -6.63
CA ARG A 333 -1.57 -22.72 -6.98
C ARG A 333 -2.18 -21.87 -8.08
N LEU A 334 -2.39 -22.47 -9.24
CA LEU A 334 -2.91 -21.79 -10.43
C LEU A 334 -4.31 -22.34 -10.74
N PRO A 335 -5.38 -21.57 -10.49
CA PRO A 335 -6.75 -22.04 -10.61
C PRO A 335 -7.24 -22.03 -12.06
N VAL A 336 -6.57 -22.78 -12.94
CA VAL A 336 -7.00 -22.91 -14.34
C VAL A 336 -8.38 -23.59 -14.39
N PRO A 337 -9.38 -23.00 -15.05
CA PRO A 337 -10.72 -23.58 -15.15
C PRO A 337 -10.70 -25.01 -15.67
N GLY A 338 -11.34 -25.94 -14.95
CA GLY A 338 -11.44 -27.35 -15.32
C GLY A 338 -10.19 -28.20 -15.03
N GLN A 339 -9.03 -27.59 -14.76
CA GLN A 339 -7.80 -28.32 -14.49
C GLN A 339 -6.90 -27.49 -13.54
N PRO A 340 -7.17 -27.43 -12.23
CA PRO A 340 -6.33 -26.69 -11.31
C PRO A 340 -4.91 -27.27 -11.28
N LEU A 341 -3.91 -26.40 -11.23
CA LEU A 341 -2.50 -26.77 -11.34
C LEU A 341 -1.69 -26.28 -10.16
N VAL A 342 -0.56 -26.94 -9.92
CA VAL A 342 0.55 -26.42 -9.14
C VAL A 342 1.75 -26.22 -10.05
N VAL A 343 2.29 -25.01 -10.03
CA VAL A 343 3.54 -24.65 -10.71
C VAL A 343 4.65 -24.59 -9.67
N LEU A 344 5.66 -25.44 -9.84
CA LEU A 344 6.89 -25.46 -9.04
C LEU A 344 8.00 -24.74 -9.80
N SER A 345 8.62 -23.75 -9.18
CA SER A 345 9.70 -22.96 -9.79
C SER A 345 10.88 -22.87 -8.84
N TRP A 346 12.10 -23.07 -9.37
CA TRP A 346 13.34 -22.92 -8.61
C TRP A 346 14.47 -22.42 -9.52
N ARG A 347 15.54 -21.93 -8.90
CA ARG A 347 16.76 -21.60 -9.63
C ARG A 347 17.52 -22.89 -9.95
N ALA A 348 17.43 -23.33 -11.21
CA ALA A 348 18.15 -24.52 -11.67
C ALA A 348 19.68 -24.35 -11.54
N SER A 349 20.34 -25.40 -11.07
CA SER A 349 21.79 -25.58 -11.11
C SER A 349 22.12 -27.04 -11.43
N ARG A 350 23.40 -27.36 -11.69
CA ARG A 350 23.82 -28.75 -11.93
C ARG A 350 23.57 -29.67 -10.73
N ASP A 351 23.54 -29.09 -9.54
CA ASP A 351 23.36 -29.81 -8.27
C ASP A 351 21.90 -29.77 -7.79
N SER A 352 21.01 -29.09 -8.52
CA SER A 352 19.60 -29.00 -8.14
C SER A 352 18.83 -30.24 -8.60
N SER A 353 18.14 -30.91 -7.68
CA SER A 353 17.28 -32.06 -7.99
C SER A 353 15.90 -31.89 -7.36
N LEU A 354 14.85 -31.96 -8.18
CA LEU A 354 13.47 -31.93 -7.73
C LEU A 354 13.06 -33.35 -7.29
N SER A 355 12.47 -33.45 -6.11
CA SER A 355 11.78 -34.65 -5.64
C SER A 355 10.29 -34.40 -5.64
N VAL A 356 9.59 -35.21 -6.43
CA VAL A 356 8.12 -35.21 -6.54
C VAL A 356 7.58 -36.39 -5.74
N PRO A 357 6.50 -36.22 -4.96
CA PRO A 357 5.89 -37.32 -4.22
C PRO A 357 5.48 -38.48 -5.13
N PRO A 358 5.59 -39.74 -4.67
CA PRO A 358 5.15 -40.90 -5.42
C PRO A 358 3.70 -40.74 -5.94
N ASP A 359 3.44 -41.31 -7.10
CA ASP A 359 2.13 -41.30 -7.78
C ASP A 359 1.60 -39.90 -8.15
N THR A 360 2.46 -38.86 -8.12
CA THR A 360 2.08 -37.53 -8.60
C THR A 360 2.35 -37.43 -10.10
N PRO A 361 1.33 -37.27 -10.96
CA PRO A 361 1.54 -37.07 -12.38
C PRO A 361 2.24 -35.73 -12.62
N VAL A 362 3.28 -35.75 -13.45
CA VAL A 362 4.02 -34.55 -13.85
C VAL A 362 3.67 -34.22 -15.30
N LEU A 363 3.08 -33.05 -15.52
CA LEU A 363 2.66 -32.58 -16.85
C LEU A 363 3.82 -31.94 -17.59
N VAL A 364 4.67 -31.22 -16.86
CA VAL A 364 5.89 -30.59 -17.38
C VAL A 364 7.00 -30.80 -16.36
N GLU A 365 8.16 -31.22 -16.82
CA GLU A 365 9.38 -31.27 -16.01
C GLU A 365 10.57 -30.81 -16.86
N ARG A 366 11.22 -29.73 -16.44
CA ARG A 366 12.45 -29.22 -17.05
C ARG A 366 13.30 -28.51 -15.99
N PRO A 367 14.58 -28.21 -16.27
CA PRO A 367 15.42 -27.53 -15.30
C PRO A 367 14.77 -26.22 -14.80
N GLY A 368 14.44 -26.17 -13.51
CA GLY A 368 13.88 -24.99 -12.85
C GLY A 368 12.36 -24.86 -12.90
N LEU A 369 11.63 -25.81 -13.53
CA LEU A 369 10.18 -25.78 -13.63
C LEU A 369 9.58 -27.19 -13.59
N ALA A 370 8.56 -27.38 -12.77
CA ALA A 370 7.65 -28.50 -12.89
C ALA A 370 6.19 -28.05 -12.78
N VAL A 371 5.30 -28.69 -13.53
CA VAL A 371 3.85 -28.44 -13.45
C VAL A 371 3.15 -29.76 -13.20
N VAL A 372 2.32 -29.78 -12.18
CA VAL A 372 1.52 -30.94 -11.77
C VAL A 372 0.05 -30.54 -11.62
N PRO A 373 -0.91 -31.46 -11.76
CA PRO A 373 -2.28 -31.19 -11.33
C PRO A 373 -2.33 -30.87 -9.83
N GLU A 374 -3.25 -30.00 -9.40
CA GLU A 374 -3.44 -29.72 -7.97
C GLU A 374 -3.80 -31.03 -7.23
N PRO A 375 -3.00 -31.45 -6.23
CA PRO A 375 -3.25 -32.73 -5.58
C PRO A 375 -4.44 -32.64 -4.62
N GLU A 376 -5.28 -33.68 -4.63
CA GLU A 376 -6.48 -33.76 -3.78
C GLU A 376 -6.16 -33.75 -2.28
N ARG A 377 -5.00 -34.29 -1.90
CA ARG A 377 -4.51 -34.35 -0.53
C ARG A 377 -3.21 -33.52 -0.40
N PRO A 378 -2.85 -33.05 0.80
CA PRO A 378 -1.57 -32.40 1.02
C PRO A 378 -0.40 -33.27 0.55
N ARG A 379 0.45 -32.71 -0.31
CA ARG A 379 1.65 -33.34 -0.87
C ARG A 379 2.84 -32.40 -0.68
N THR A 380 3.99 -32.95 -0.31
CA THR A 380 5.21 -32.19 -0.04
C THR A 380 6.27 -32.46 -1.10
N PHE A 381 6.58 -31.43 -1.87
CA PHE A 381 7.62 -31.40 -2.88
C PHE A 381 8.91 -30.90 -2.25
N SER A 382 10.06 -31.31 -2.79
CA SER A 382 11.34 -30.76 -2.35
C SER A 382 12.31 -30.53 -3.49
N VAL A 383 13.20 -29.57 -3.30
CA VAL A 383 14.37 -29.39 -4.17
C VAL A 383 15.61 -29.49 -3.31
N ALA A 384 16.47 -30.45 -3.63
CA ALA A 384 17.82 -30.52 -3.10
C ALA A 384 18.70 -29.57 -3.92
N VAL A 385 19.48 -28.73 -3.24
CA VAL A 385 20.60 -27.95 -3.80
C VAL A 385 21.86 -28.28 -3.00
N THR A 386 23.02 -27.80 -3.45
CA THR A 386 24.35 -28.15 -2.93
C THR A 386 24.45 -28.25 -1.40
N ASP A 387 23.84 -27.31 -0.66
CA ASP A 387 23.98 -27.22 0.80
C ASP A 387 22.68 -27.52 1.60
N LYS A 388 21.53 -27.65 0.93
CA LYS A 388 20.23 -27.70 1.62
C LYS A 388 19.13 -28.31 0.76
N THR A 389 18.18 -28.97 1.42
CA THR A 389 16.89 -29.33 0.81
C THR A 389 15.81 -28.35 1.25
N HIS A 390 15.06 -27.82 0.29
CA HIS A 390 13.92 -26.94 0.52
C HIS A 390 12.63 -27.68 0.25
N TYR A 391 11.62 -27.48 1.10
CA TYR A 391 10.35 -28.19 1.04
C TYR A 391 9.19 -27.22 0.81
N ARG A 392 8.16 -27.70 0.09
CA ARG A 392 6.89 -27.01 -0.12
C ARG A 392 5.73 -27.97 -0.12
N SER A 393 4.69 -27.65 0.64
CA SER A 393 3.46 -28.44 0.69
C SER A 393 2.33 -27.72 -0.03
N VAL A 394 1.61 -28.45 -0.87
CA VAL A 394 0.44 -27.97 -1.62
C VAL A 394 -0.67 -29.01 -1.60
N GLY A 395 -1.89 -28.62 -1.99
CA GLY A 395 -3.09 -29.45 -1.90
C GLY A 395 -3.68 -29.47 -0.49
N GLY A 396 -4.77 -30.23 -0.34
CA GLY A 396 -5.65 -30.19 0.82
C GLY A 396 -6.47 -28.89 0.81
N ARG A 397 -7.70 -28.99 0.33
CA ARG A 397 -8.72 -27.96 0.57
C ARG A 397 -9.35 -28.16 1.93
#